data_AF-X1VBB9-F1
#
_entry.id   AF-X1VBB9-F1
#
_cell.length_a   1.000
_cell.length_b   1.000
_cell.length_c   1.000
_cell.angle_alpha   90.00
_cell.angle_beta   90.00
_cell.angle_gamma   90.00
#
_symmetry.space_group_name_H-M   'P 1'
#
loop_
_entity.id
_entity.type
_entity.pdbx_description
1 polymer ?
#
loop_
_entity_poly.entity_id
_entity_poly.type
_entity_poly.pdbx_seq_one_letter_code
_entity_poly.pdbx_strand_id
1 'polypeptide(L)'
;RPSWATSRVELEYLSMKGTIPVDVRADCYTDLGFRTVSTNPCGEIPLCPYDSCRLLAINLYSYVDDPFTEKAKFNFDLFKQHVGHAQRIMDDIIDLELEKTEAILAKINADPEDEELKRVEQKLWENIREKALQGRRTGVGITGEGDMLAALNLQYGSDNAIDFSTEVQKTMAIEAYRSSVRMARERGAFPLFDANREKDNPFIMRLKKQDEGMYEEMVKYGRRNISLLTIAPTGTTSLMTQTTSG
;
A
#
# COMPACT_ATOMS: atom_id res chain seq x y z
N ARG A 1 -1.01 -39.26 0.73
CA ARG A 1 -0.53 -37.87 0.91
C ARG A 1 -1.26 -37.03 -0.14
N PRO A 2 -2.25 -36.20 0.22
CA PRO A 2 -3.08 -35.58 -0.79
C PRO A 2 -2.41 -34.34 -1.39
N SER A 3 -2.56 -34.19 -2.70
CA SER A 3 -1.83 -33.32 -3.63
C SER A 3 -2.30 -31.85 -3.66
N TRP A 4 -2.81 -31.32 -2.53
CA TRP A 4 -3.29 -29.92 -2.43
C TRP A 4 -2.31 -28.99 -1.72
N ALA A 5 -1.28 -29.54 -1.04
CA ALA A 5 -0.28 -28.78 -0.29
C ALA A 5 0.70 -27.96 -1.15
N THR A 6 0.59 -28.01 -2.48
CA THR A 6 1.37 -27.22 -3.44
C THR A 6 0.73 -25.88 -3.81
N SER A 7 -0.38 -25.50 -3.18
CA SER A 7 -1.02 -24.18 -3.34
C SER A 7 -0.67 -23.19 -2.23
N ARG A 8 0.38 -23.48 -1.43
CA ARG A 8 0.96 -22.54 -0.46
C ARG A 8 1.34 -21.25 -1.20
N VAL A 9 0.43 -20.28 -1.09
CA VAL A 9 0.63 -18.84 -1.11
C VAL A 9 2.06 -18.47 -1.51
N GLU A 10 2.27 -18.10 -2.77
CA GLU A 10 3.43 -17.30 -3.19
C GLU A 10 3.30 -15.90 -2.53
N LEU A 11 3.47 -15.87 -1.22
CA LEU A 11 4.01 -14.74 -0.50
C LEU A 11 5.53 -14.88 -0.66
N GLU A 12 6.04 -14.57 -1.86
CA GLU A 12 7.45 -14.19 -1.99
C GLU A 12 7.61 -12.84 -1.29
N TYR A 13 7.67 -12.90 0.04
CA TYR A 13 8.22 -11.83 0.84
C TYR A 13 9.71 -11.75 0.53
N LEU A 14 10.11 -10.59 0.02
CA LEU A 14 11.46 -10.19 -0.33
C LEU A 14 12.47 -10.59 0.76
N SER A 15 13.34 -11.53 0.41
CA SER A 15 14.54 -11.85 1.19
C SER A 15 15.77 -11.97 0.28
N MET A 16 16.65 -10.98 0.42
CA MET A 16 18.11 -11.11 0.37
C MET A 16 18.79 -11.71 -0.88
N LYS A 17 18.26 -11.50 -2.10
CA LYS A 17 19.07 -11.57 -3.32
C LYS A 17 18.66 -10.44 -4.26
N GLY A 18 19.60 -9.59 -4.65
CA GLY A 18 19.41 -8.32 -5.37
C GLY A 18 18.83 -8.42 -6.78
N THR A 19 17.65 -9.00 -6.90
CA THR A 19 16.80 -9.06 -8.07
C THR A 19 15.40 -8.72 -7.57
N ILE A 20 14.91 -7.53 -7.90
CA ILE A 20 13.55 -7.10 -7.57
C ILE A 20 12.61 -8.03 -8.35
N PRO A 21 11.71 -8.79 -7.69
CA PRO A 21 10.81 -9.71 -8.38
C PRO A 21 9.87 -8.97 -9.34
N VAL A 22 9.53 -9.64 -10.45
CA VAL A 22 8.71 -9.14 -11.57
C VAL A 22 7.21 -8.96 -11.22
N ASP A 23 6.85 -8.94 -9.93
CA ASP A 23 5.48 -8.81 -9.41
C ASP A 23 5.26 -7.49 -8.65
N VAL A 24 5.99 -6.42 -9.01
CA VAL A 24 5.69 -5.07 -8.50
C VAL A 24 4.57 -4.48 -9.32
N ARG A 25 3.48 -4.07 -8.66
CA ARG A 25 2.25 -3.55 -9.30
C ARG A 25 2.48 -2.32 -10.19
N ALA A 26 3.55 -1.57 -9.92
CA ALA A 26 3.95 -0.41 -10.70
C ALA A 26 4.80 -0.76 -11.94
N ASP A 27 5.29 -1.99 -12.08
CA ASP A 27 6.19 -2.36 -13.18
C ASP A 27 5.49 -2.37 -14.55
N CYS A 28 4.16 -2.47 -14.58
CA CYS A 28 3.33 -2.25 -15.77
C CYS A 28 3.44 -0.81 -16.33
N TYR A 29 4.06 0.11 -15.59
CA TYR A 29 4.26 1.52 -15.92
C TYR A 29 5.75 1.89 -16.00
N THR A 30 6.65 0.91 -16.13
CA THR A 30 8.10 1.13 -16.20
C THR A 30 8.51 2.09 -17.33
N ASP A 31 7.88 1.99 -18.50
CA ASP A 31 8.06 2.88 -19.66
C ASP A 31 7.56 4.30 -19.43
N LEU A 32 6.68 4.51 -18.44
CA LEU A 32 6.17 5.82 -18.04
C LEU A 32 6.94 6.42 -16.85
N GLY A 33 8.17 5.95 -16.62
CA GLY A 33 9.04 6.47 -15.58
C GLY A 33 8.71 5.98 -14.17
N PHE A 34 8.07 4.81 -14.05
CA PHE A 34 7.86 4.09 -12.78
C PHE A 34 8.76 2.86 -12.65
N ARG A 35 9.84 2.81 -13.42
CA ARG A 35 10.84 1.75 -13.30
C ARG A 35 11.45 1.76 -11.90
N THR A 36 11.35 0.64 -11.20
CA THR A 36 12.02 0.45 -9.92
C THR A 36 13.54 0.53 -10.10
N VAL A 37 14.19 1.37 -9.30
CA VAL A 37 15.66 1.54 -9.31
C VAL A 37 16.32 1.07 -8.01
N SER A 38 15.61 1.21 -6.90
CA SER A 38 16.07 0.79 -5.57
C SER A 38 14.86 0.56 -4.66
N THR A 39 15.11 0.06 -3.46
CA THR A 39 14.15 0.15 -2.36
C THR A 39 14.37 1.42 -1.56
N ASN A 40 13.37 1.81 -0.75
CA ASN A 40 13.51 2.85 0.26
C ASN A 40 14.40 2.37 1.44
N PRO A 41 14.73 3.23 2.43
CA PRO A 41 15.66 2.91 3.51
C PRO A 41 15.29 1.69 4.37
N CYS A 42 13.99 1.40 4.49
CA CYS A 42 13.49 0.27 5.29
C CYS A 42 13.25 -1.00 4.45
N GLY A 43 13.45 -0.94 3.13
CA GLY A 43 13.43 -2.09 2.22
C GLY A 43 12.03 -2.57 1.78
N GLU A 44 10.97 -1.97 2.29
CA GLU A 44 9.58 -2.40 2.12
C GLU A 44 8.93 -1.89 0.83
N ILE A 45 9.42 -0.79 0.24
CA ILE A 45 8.88 -0.24 -1.01
C ILE A 45 9.95 -0.23 -2.10
N PRO A 46 9.73 -0.94 -3.22
CA PRO A 46 10.43 -0.66 -4.47
C PRO A 46 9.99 0.71 -5.03
N LEU A 47 10.94 1.63 -5.20
CA LEU A 47 10.69 3.00 -5.65
C LEU A 47 11.36 3.29 -6.99
N CYS A 48 10.68 4.15 -7.75
CA CYS A 48 11.27 4.88 -8.87
C CYS A 48 11.81 6.24 -8.38
N PRO A 49 12.65 6.94 -9.17
CA PRO A 49 13.17 8.25 -8.78
C PRO A 49 12.05 9.26 -8.42
N TYR A 50 12.26 10.02 -7.35
CA TYR A 50 11.36 11.08 -6.85
C TYR A 50 9.99 10.60 -6.35
N ASP A 51 9.79 9.29 -6.21
CA ASP A 51 8.56 8.72 -5.68
C ASP A 51 8.52 8.85 -4.14
N SER A 52 7.37 9.25 -3.60
CA SER A 52 7.21 9.53 -2.17
C SER A 52 6.68 8.32 -1.42
N CYS A 53 7.25 8.08 -0.23
CA CYS A 53 6.79 7.05 0.69
C CYS A 53 5.77 7.67 1.68
N ARG A 54 4.49 7.34 1.50
CA ARG A 54 3.41 7.70 2.44
C ARG A 54 2.93 6.42 3.10
N LEU A 55 3.03 6.34 4.42
CA LEU A 55 2.74 5.13 5.18
C LEU A 55 1.67 5.37 6.24
N LEU A 56 0.80 4.38 6.41
CA LEU A 56 -0.14 4.29 7.51
C LEU A 56 -0.25 2.83 7.94
N ALA A 57 -0.22 2.57 9.24
CA ALA A 57 -0.36 1.23 9.79
C ALA A 57 -1.68 1.08 10.55
N ILE A 58 -2.41 0.01 10.26
CA ILE A 58 -3.62 -0.39 10.98
C ILE A 58 -3.24 -1.38 12.08
N ASN A 59 -3.62 -1.09 13.33
CA ASN A 59 -3.36 -1.99 14.45
C ASN A 59 -4.34 -3.17 14.45
N LEU A 60 -3.87 -4.36 14.07
CA LEU A 60 -4.69 -5.56 13.95
C LEU A 60 -5.27 -6.05 15.28
N TYR A 61 -4.55 -5.85 16.39
CA TYR A 61 -5.04 -6.22 17.72
C TYR A 61 -6.34 -5.48 18.08
N SER A 62 -6.54 -4.26 17.56
CA SER A 62 -7.75 -3.46 17.84
C SER A 62 -9.05 -4.05 17.26
N TYR A 63 -8.95 -5.12 16.46
CA TYR A 63 -10.10 -5.80 15.87
C TYR A 63 -10.37 -7.16 16.50
N VAL A 64 -9.70 -7.53 17.59
CA VAL A 64 -10.00 -8.76 18.32
C VAL A 64 -11.02 -8.48 19.42
N ASP A 65 -12.23 -9.03 19.25
CA ASP A 65 -13.26 -9.03 20.29
C ASP A 65 -12.97 -10.17 21.29
N ASP A 66 -13.21 -9.93 22.58
CA ASP A 66 -13.00 -10.90 23.68
C ASP A 66 -11.59 -11.55 23.71
N PRO A 67 -10.50 -10.76 23.68
CA PRO A 67 -9.13 -11.27 23.51
C PRO A 67 -8.71 -12.20 24.65
N PHE A 68 -7.89 -13.21 24.32
CA PHE A 68 -7.36 -14.23 25.23
C PHE A 68 -8.43 -15.14 25.87
N THR A 69 -9.63 -15.20 25.27
CA THR A 69 -10.71 -16.10 25.70
C THR A 69 -11.04 -17.12 24.61
N GLU A 70 -11.75 -18.18 24.97
CA GLU A 70 -12.26 -19.16 23.99
C GLU A 70 -13.26 -18.56 22.98
N LYS A 71 -13.80 -17.36 23.26
CA LYS A 71 -14.74 -16.63 22.40
C LYS A 71 -14.06 -15.61 21.51
N ALA A 72 -12.73 -15.51 21.57
CA ALA A 72 -11.96 -14.52 20.82
C ALA A 72 -12.26 -14.62 19.32
N LYS A 73 -12.58 -13.48 18.70
CA LYS A 73 -12.91 -13.42 17.27
C LYS A 73 -12.40 -12.12 16.67
N PHE A 74 -12.06 -12.17 15.40
CA PHE A 74 -11.65 -10.98 14.66
C PHE A 74 -12.85 -10.31 13.99
N ASN A 75 -12.99 -9.01 14.20
CA ASN A 75 -14.06 -8.20 13.67
C ASN A 75 -13.75 -7.74 12.24
N PHE A 76 -13.97 -8.64 11.29
CA PHE A 76 -13.74 -8.37 9.87
C PHE A 76 -14.59 -7.22 9.32
N ASP A 77 -15.81 -7.02 9.82
CA ASP A 77 -16.69 -5.96 9.31
C ASP A 77 -16.14 -4.58 9.65
N LEU A 78 -15.69 -4.38 10.89
CA LEU A 78 -15.02 -3.14 11.30
C LEU A 78 -13.68 -2.96 10.58
N PHE A 79 -12.89 -4.04 10.47
CA PHE A 79 -11.62 -4.02 9.76
C PHE A 79 -11.77 -3.57 8.31
N LYS A 80 -12.74 -4.13 7.58
CA LYS A 80 -13.00 -3.74 6.18
C LYS A 80 -13.34 -2.27 6.04
N GLN A 81 -14.20 -1.74 6.93
CA GLN A 81 -14.55 -0.33 6.93
C GLN A 81 -13.33 0.55 7.18
N HIS A 82 -12.51 0.21 8.17
CA HIS A 82 -11.32 0.98 8.52
C HIS A 82 -10.23 0.92 7.47
N VAL A 83 -10.02 -0.22 6.80
CA VAL A 83 -9.11 -0.30 5.64
C VAL A 83 -9.58 0.63 4.52
N GLY A 84 -10.89 0.67 4.26
CA GLY A 84 -11.47 1.58 3.28
C GLY A 84 -11.20 3.05 3.62
N HIS A 85 -11.42 3.44 4.89
CA HIS A 85 -11.13 4.79 5.38
C HIS A 85 -9.63 5.11 5.37
N ALA A 86 -8.78 4.17 5.77
CA ALA A 86 -7.33 4.33 5.77
C ALA A 86 -6.83 4.65 4.35
N GLN A 87 -7.28 3.90 3.34
CA GLN A 87 -6.92 4.19 1.95
C GLN A 87 -7.41 5.57 1.50
N ARG A 88 -8.60 6.01 1.95
CA ARG A 88 -9.13 7.34 1.63
C ARG A 88 -8.30 8.46 2.26
N ILE A 89 -7.98 8.32 3.55
CA ILE A 89 -7.09 9.24 4.27
C ILE A 89 -5.73 9.33 3.56
N MET A 90 -5.19 8.20 3.13
CA MET A 90 -3.92 8.15 2.40
C MET A 90 -3.97 8.88 1.05
N ASP A 91 -5.10 8.82 0.34
CA ASP A 91 -5.28 9.62 -0.88
C ASP A 91 -5.39 11.12 -0.58
N ASP A 92 -6.10 11.50 0.49
CA ASP A 92 -6.19 12.89 0.94
C ASP A 92 -4.81 13.45 1.36
N ILE A 93 -3.95 12.64 1.97
CA ILE A 93 -2.56 13.03 2.32
C ILE A 93 -1.75 13.40 1.08
N ILE A 94 -2.00 12.77 -0.07
CA ILE A 94 -1.31 13.12 -1.32
C ILE A 94 -1.65 14.55 -1.72
N ASP A 95 -2.93 14.93 -1.63
CA ASP A 95 -3.36 16.29 -1.98
C ASP A 95 -2.76 17.32 -1.03
N LEU A 96 -2.68 17.01 0.27
CA LEU A 96 -1.98 17.84 1.26
C LEU A 96 -0.48 17.96 0.97
N GLU A 97 0.19 16.88 0.57
CA GLU A 97 1.59 16.92 0.17
C GLU A 97 1.79 17.82 -1.05
N LEU A 98 0.95 17.68 -2.08
CA LEU A 98 1.03 18.50 -3.28
C LEU A 98 0.85 20.00 -2.95
N GLU A 99 -0.08 20.35 -2.07
CA GLU A 99 -0.24 21.73 -1.57
C GLU A 99 1.05 22.24 -0.91
N LYS A 100 1.71 21.42 -0.07
CA LYS A 100 2.96 21.82 0.59
C LYS A 100 4.12 21.90 -0.38
N THR A 101 4.21 21.00 -1.36
CA THR A 101 5.22 21.09 -2.41
C THR A 101 5.04 22.36 -3.25
N GLU A 102 3.81 22.75 -3.56
CA GLU A 102 3.53 24.02 -4.25
C GLU A 102 3.93 25.24 -3.42
N ALA A 103 3.68 25.23 -2.11
CA ALA A 103 4.14 26.30 -1.22
C ALA A 103 5.67 26.40 -1.15
N ILE A 104 6.38 25.27 -1.16
CA ILE A 104 7.84 25.23 -1.20
C ILE A 104 8.36 25.80 -2.52
N LEU A 105 7.80 25.38 -3.65
CA LEU A 105 8.16 25.91 -4.97
C LEU A 105 7.90 27.42 -5.06
N ALA A 106 6.77 27.89 -4.54
CA ALA A 106 6.47 29.33 -4.49
C ALA A 106 7.49 30.10 -3.65
N LYS A 107 7.95 29.53 -2.53
CA LYS A 107 8.99 30.14 -1.70
C LYS A 107 10.34 30.21 -2.43
N ILE A 108 10.77 29.12 -3.07
CA ILE A 108 12.01 29.08 -3.86
C ILE A 108 11.95 30.14 -4.97
N ASN A 109 10.84 30.21 -5.69
CA ASN A 109 10.69 31.18 -6.79
C ASN A 109 10.68 32.65 -6.31
N ALA A 110 10.22 32.90 -5.08
CA ALA A 110 10.23 34.24 -4.48
C ALA A 110 11.57 34.63 -3.85
N ASP A 111 12.51 33.69 -3.73
CA ASP A 111 13.82 33.94 -3.14
C ASP A 111 14.67 34.83 -4.07
N PRO A 112 15.28 35.93 -3.55
CA PRO A 112 16.05 36.87 -4.36
C PRO A 112 17.38 36.34 -4.90
N GLU A 113 17.82 35.15 -4.49
CA GLU A 113 19.03 34.50 -5.01
C GLU A 113 18.95 34.21 -6.52
N ASP A 114 20.11 34.06 -7.16
CA ASP A 114 20.24 33.80 -8.59
C ASP A 114 19.58 32.47 -9.01
N GLU A 115 18.98 32.43 -10.20
CA GLU A 115 18.28 31.25 -10.71
C GLU A 115 19.19 30.03 -10.81
N GLU A 116 20.48 30.17 -11.14
CA GLU A 116 21.40 29.04 -11.19
C GLU A 116 21.65 28.43 -9.80
N LEU A 117 21.58 29.22 -8.74
CA LEU A 117 21.70 28.71 -7.36
C LEU A 117 20.47 27.90 -6.95
N LYS A 118 19.27 28.36 -7.35
CA LYS A 118 17.99 27.74 -6.98
C LYS A 118 17.63 26.55 -7.86
N ARG A 119 18.17 26.47 -9.08
CA ARG A 119 17.82 25.48 -10.12
C ARG A 119 17.77 24.04 -9.64
N VAL A 120 18.74 23.62 -8.81
CA VAL A 120 18.83 22.23 -8.33
C VAL A 120 17.67 21.90 -7.38
N GLU A 121 17.42 22.76 -6.41
CA GLU A 121 16.34 22.57 -5.44
C GLU A 121 14.97 22.68 -6.11
N GLN A 122 14.78 23.68 -6.96
CA GLN A 122 13.54 23.83 -7.72
C GLN A 122 13.24 22.57 -8.54
N LYS A 123 14.23 22.08 -9.30
CA LYS A 123 14.03 20.91 -10.16
C LYS A 123 13.72 19.64 -9.36
N LEU A 124 14.33 19.49 -8.19
CA LEU A 124 14.03 18.40 -7.26
C LEU A 124 12.54 18.41 -6.86
N TRP A 125 12.03 19.55 -6.40
CA TRP A 125 10.63 19.67 -5.96
C TRP A 125 9.62 19.55 -7.10
N GLU A 126 9.94 20.08 -8.29
CA GLU A 126 9.13 19.86 -9.50
C GLU A 126 8.99 18.38 -9.83
N ASN A 127 10.11 17.64 -9.80
CA ASN A 127 10.11 16.21 -10.11
C ASN A 127 9.32 15.41 -9.05
N ILE A 128 9.47 15.74 -7.76
CA ILE A 128 8.69 15.11 -6.66
C ILE A 128 7.20 15.36 -6.88
N ARG A 129 6.80 16.62 -7.14
CA ARG A 129 5.41 17.00 -7.39
C ARG A 129 4.82 16.23 -8.57
N GLU A 130 5.53 16.22 -9.70
CA GLU A 130 5.10 15.53 -10.91
C GLU A 130 4.92 14.03 -10.65
N LYS A 131 5.88 13.40 -9.98
CA LYS A 131 5.83 11.96 -9.71
C LYS A 131 4.70 11.59 -8.75
N ALA A 132 4.53 12.37 -7.69
CA ALA A 132 3.44 12.22 -6.74
C ALA A 132 2.06 12.33 -7.42
N LEU A 133 1.88 13.31 -8.30
CA LEU A 133 0.62 13.50 -9.04
C LEU A 133 0.35 12.37 -10.04
N GLN A 134 1.37 11.94 -10.79
CA GLN A 134 1.26 10.88 -11.81
C GLN A 134 0.87 9.54 -11.20
N GLY A 135 1.52 9.14 -10.11
CA GLY A 135 1.33 7.81 -9.53
C GLY A 135 0.34 7.77 -8.37
N ARG A 136 0.25 8.84 -7.58
CA ARG A 136 -0.57 8.88 -6.36
C ARG A 136 -0.34 7.67 -5.44
N ARG A 137 0.92 7.26 -5.25
CA ARG A 137 1.29 6.10 -4.44
C ARG A 137 0.90 6.28 -2.97
N THR A 138 0.36 5.21 -2.38
CA THR A 138 0.12 5.07 -0.94
C THR A 138 0.69 3.75 -0.43
N GLY A 139 0.87 3.65 0.89
CA GLY A 139 1.30 2.44 1.58
C GLY A 139 0.50 2.22 2.86
N VAL A 140 -0.68 1.63 2.72
CA VAL A 140 -1.45 1.12 3.86
C VAL A 140 -0.87 -0.23 4.27
N GLY A 141 -0.49 -0.34 5.53
CA GLY A 141 0.04 -1.53 6.15
C GLY A 141 -0.62 -1.84 7.48
N ILE A 142 0.05 -2.67 8.26
CA ILE A 142 -0.44 -3.17 9.54
C ILE A 142 0.62 -3.03 10.63
N THR A 143 0.17 -3.16 11.87
CA THR A 143 0.99 -3.42 13.05
C THR A 143 0.21 -4.37 13.98
N GLY A 144 0.86 -4.99 14.95
CA GLY A 144 0.18 -5.81 15.95
C GLY A 144 -0.32 -7.17 15.46
N GLU A 145 0.29 -7.74 14.40
CA GLU A 145 -0.10 -9.08 13.91
C GLU A 145 0.20 -10.17 14.94
N GLY A 146 1.35 -10.09 15.63
CA GLY A 146 1.70 -11.03 16.68
C GLY A 146 0.72 -10.99 17.85
N ASP A 147 0.33 -9.78 18.28
CA ASP A 147 -0.64 -9.58 19.35
C ASP A 147 -2.04 -10.06 18.93
N MET A 148 -2.45 -9.80 17.68
CA MET A 148 -3.71 -10.30 17.15
C MET A 148 -3.75 -11.83 17.21
N LEU A 149 -2.70 -12.52 16.74
CA LEU A 149 -2.64 -13.98 16.78
C LEU A 149 -2.66 -14.51 18.21
N ALA A 150 -1.87 -13.93 19.11
CA ALA A 150 -1.86 -14.30 20.52
C ALA A 150 -3.24 -14.10 21.18
N ALA A 151 -3.90 -12.98 20.89
CA ALA A 151 -5.23 -12.65 21.41
C ALA A 151 -6.33 -13.60 20.89
N LEU A 152 -6.14 -14.16 19.70
CA LEU A 152 -7.02 -15.19 19.11
C LEU A 152 -6.66 -16.62 19.56
N ASN A 153 -5.71 -16.78 20.48
CA ASN A 153 -5.17 -18.09 20.90
C ASN A 153 -4.57 -18.90 19.74
N LEU A 154 -4.02 -18.21 18.73
CA LEU A 154 -3.34 -18.82 17.60
C LEU A 154 -1.83 -18.81 17.83
N GLN A 155 -1.21 -19.99 17.75
CA GLN A 155 0.24 -20.11 17.88
C GLN A 155 0.93 -19.55 16.63
N TYR A 156 1.90 -18.65 16.81
CA TYR A 156 2.64 -18.11 15.67
C TYR A 156 3.30 -19.22 14.84
N GLY A 157 3.10 -19.20 13.53
CA GLY A 157 3.67 -20.17 12.58
C GLY A 157 2.95 -21.51 12.49
N SER A 158 1.86 -21.75 13.22
CA SER A 158 1.00 -22.91 12.97
C SER A 158 0.16 -22.72 11.70
N ASP A 159 -0.25 -23.83 11.07
CA ASP A 159 -1.01 -23.78 9.80
C ASP A 159 -2.30 -22.92 9.93
N ASN A 160 -3.04 -23.06 11.04
CA ASN A 160 -4.23 -22.24 11.28
C ASN A 160 -3.93 -20.74 11.49
N ALA A 161 -2.78 -20.38 12.06
CA ALA A 161 -2.36 -18.98 12.19
C ALA A 161 -1.99 -18.40 10.82
N ILE A 162 -1.29 -19.17 9.99
CA ILE A 162 -0.92 -18.79 8.62
C ILE A 162 -2.17 -18.58 7.75
N ASP A 163 -3.12 -19.51 7.81
CA ASP A 163 -4.38 -19.41 7.09
C ASP A 163 -5.17 -18.17 7.52
N PHE A 164 -5.20 -17.90 8.83
CA PHE A 164 -5.87 -16.73 9.38
C PHE A 164 -5.22 -15.41 8.96
N SER A 165 -3.90 -15.29 9.11
CA SER A 165 -3.14 -14.12 8.62
C SER A 165 -3.34 -13.90 7.12
N THR A 166 -3.38 -14.97 6.33
CA THR A 166 -3.65 -14.90 4.88
C THR A 166 -5.04 -14.29 4.61
N GLU A 167 -6.06 -14.66 5.38
CA GLU A 167 -7.41 -14.10 5.24
C GLU A 167 -7.46 -12.61 5.61
N VAL A 168 -6.74 -12.19 6.65
CA VAL A 168 -6.63 -10.79 7.06
C VAL A 168 -5.96 -9.96 5.96
N GLN A 169 -4.80 -10.41 5.44
CA GLN A 169 -4.07 -9.71 4.39
C GLN A 169 -4.85 -9.66 3.07
N LYS A 170 -5.53 -10.77 2.72
CA LYS A 170 -6.43 -10.82 1.56
C LYS A 170 -7.56 -9.80 1.69
N THR A 171 -8.20 -9.73 2.86
CA THR A 171 -9.26 -8.77 3.14
C THR A 171 -8.74 -7.34 3.02
N MET A 172 -7.59 -7.03 3.62
CA MET A 172 -6.97 -5.71 3.50
C MET A 172 -6.73 -5.32 2.04
N ALA A 173 -6.21 -6.24 1.24
CA ALA A 173 -5.92 -5.97 -0.15
C ALA A 173 -7.17 -5.67 -0.98
N ILE A 174 -8.23 -6.46 -0.81
CA ILE A 174 -9.49 -6.27 -1.54
C ILE A 174 -10.12 -4.93 -1.15
N GLU A 175 -10.19 -4.60 0.14
CA GLU A 175 -10.86 -3.38 0.60
C GLU A 175 -10.08 -2.12 0.24
N ALA A 176 -8.74 -2.15 0.28
CA ALA A 176 -7.93 -1.02 -0.17
C ALA A 176 -8.16 -0.75 -1.66
N TYR A 177 -8.16 -1.80 -2.50
CA TYR A 177 -8.44 -1.66 -3.93
C TYR A 177 -9.85 -1.17 -4.19
N ARG A 178 -10.84 -1.75 -3.50
CA ARG A 178 -12.22 -1.31 -3.61
C ARG A 178 -12.38 0.16 -3.23
N SER A 179 -11.70 0.63 -2.18
CA SER A 179 -11.68 2.04 -1.79
C SER A 179 -11.04 2.93 -2.88
N SER A 180 -9.90 2.52 -3.44
CA SER A 180 -9.24 3.26 -4.53
C SER A 180 -10.08 3.33 -5.81
N VAL A 181 -10.82 2.27 -6.15
CA VAL A 181 -11.76 2.25 -7.28
C VAL A 181 -12.96 3.16 -7.03
N ARG A 182 -13.54 3.12 -5.82
CA ARG A 182 -14.61 4.05 -5.42
C ARG A 182 -14.15 5.50 -5.51
N MET A 183 -12.95 5.81 -5.03
CA MET A 183 -12.36 7.14 -5.16
C MET A 183 -12.09 7.53 -6.61
N ALA A 184 -11.69 6.60 -7.48
CA ALA A 184 -11.54 6.89 -8.90
C ALA A 184 -12.87 7.26 -9.56
N ARG A 185 -13.97 6.63 -9.14
CA ARG A 185 -15.32 7.02 -9.59
C ARG A 185 -15.73 8.41 -9.09
N GLU A 186 -15.35 8.78 -7.86
CA GLU A 186 -15.69 10.07 -7.24
C GLU A 186 -14.80 11.24 -7.74
N ARG A 187 -13.50 10.98 -7.93
CA ARG A 187 -12.44 12.00 -8.09
C ARG A 187 -11.58 11.81 -9.36
N GLY A 188 -11.82 10.75 -10.12
CA GLY A 188 -11.01 10.34 -11.27
C GLY A 188 -9.86 9.40 -10.92
N ALA A 189 -9.48 8.51 -11.84
CA ALA A 189 -8.30 7.64 -11.68
C ALA A 189 -6.99 8.43 -11.56
N PHE A 190 -5.88 7.78 -11.16
CA PHE A 190 -4.58 8.42 -11.29
C PHE A 190 -4.26 8.67 -12.78
N PRO A 191 -3.52 9.75 -13.14
CA PRO A 191 -3.37 10.20 -14.52
C PRO A 191 -2.85 9.14 -15.51
N LEU A 192 -2.00 8.22 -15.05
CA LEU A 192 -1.37 7.22 -15.91
C LEU A 192 -2.11 5.87 -15.96
N PHE A 193 -3.27 5.75 -15.31
CA PHE A 193 -3.98 4.48 -15.24
C PHE A 193 -4.40 3.98 -16.63
N ASP A 194 -4.12 2.70 -16.91
CA ASP A 194 -4.59 2.00 -18.11
C ASP A 194 -4.91 0.53 -17.79
N ALA A 195 -6.19 0.18 -17.88
CA ALA A 195 -6.67 -1.18 -17.61
C ALA A 195 -6.03 -2.23 -18.54
N ASN A 196 -5.67 -1.87 -19.77
CA ASN A 196 -5.04 -2.82 -20.70
C ASN A 196 -3.62 -3.19 -20.28
N ARG A 197 -2.91 -2.27 -19.62
CA ARG A 197 -1.57 -2.54 -19.07
C ARG A 197 -1.62 -3.49 -17.88
N GLU A 198 -2.71 -3.48 -17.15
CA GLU A 198 -2.91 -4.28 -15.92
C GLU A 198 -3.62 -5.61 -16.17
N LYS A 199 -4.12 -5.87 -17.39
CA LYS A 199 -4.95 -7.04 -17.70
C LYS A 199 -4.28 -8.40 -17.41
N ASP A 200 -2.97 -8.48 -17.61
CA ASP A 200 -2.17 -9.70 -17.43
C ASP A 200 -1.33 -9.64 -16.14
N ASN A 201 -1.51 -8.61 -15.31
CA ASN A 201 -0.76 -8.47 -14.07
C ASN A 201 -1.18 -9.57 -13.08
N PRO A 202 -0.25 -10.44 -12.60
CA PRO A 202 -0.59 -11.57 -11.74
C PRO A 202 -1.31 -11.15 -10.45
N PHE A 203 -0.85 -10.08 -9.81
CA PHE A 203 -1.47 -9.56 -8.60
C PHE A 203 -2.92 -9.08 -8.86
N ILE A 204 -3.15 -8.33 -9.94
CA ILE A 204 -4.49 -7.87 -10.31
C ILE A 204 -5.42 -9.05 -10.64
N MET A 205 -4.90 -10.08 -11.31
CA MET A 205 -5.67 -11.29 -11.60
C MET A 205 -6.01 -12.11 -10.34
N ARG A 206 -5.12 -12.11 -9.33
CA ARG A 206 -5.44 -12.68 -8.02
C ARG A 206 -6.58 -11.91 -7.35
N LEU A 207 -6.58 -10.58 -7.42
CA LEU A 207 -7.68 -9.76 -6.90
C LEU A 207 -9.00 -10.01 -7.64
N LYS A 208 -8.98 -10.06 -8.98
CA LYS A 208 -10.16 -10.39 -9.78
C LYS A 208 -10.80 -11.71 -9.35
N LYS A 209 -9.97 -12.74 -9.08
CA LYS A 209 -10.47 -14.04 -8.61
C LYS A 209 -11.20 -13.95 -7.26
N GLN A 210 -10.83 -13.00 -6.41
CA GLN A 210 -11.48 -12.81 -5.10
C GLN A 210 -12.70 -11.89 -5.16
N ASP A 211 -12.68 -10.89 -6.05
CA ASP A 211 -13.77 -9.93 -6.22
C ASP A 211 -13.83 -9.45 -7.67
N GLU A 212 -14.64 -10.15 -8.47
CA GLU A 212 -14.84 -9.84 -9.89
C GLU A 212 -15.57 -8.50 -10.07
N GLY A 213 -16.52 -8.16 -9.21
CA GLY A 213 -17.26 -6.90 -9.29
C GLY A 213 -16.37 -5.68 -9.07
N MET A 214 -15.45 -5.74 -8.10
CA MET A 214 -14.45 -4.69 -7.90
C MET A 214 -13.53 -4.57 -9.12
N TYR A 215 -13.12 -5.68 -9.74
CA TYR A 215 -12.31 -5.65 -10.95
C TYR A 215 -13.05 -5.02 -12.14
N GLU A 216 -14.31 -5.34 -12.35
CA GLU A 216 -15.14 -4.73 -13.39
C GLU A 216 -15.28 -3.22 -13.18
N GLU A 217 -15.53 -2.78 -11.94
CA GLU A 217 -15.54 -1.35 -11.60
C GLU A 217 -14.18 -0.68 -11.82
N MET A 218 -13.08 -1.37 -11.51
CA MET A 218 -11.72 -0.88 -11.76
C MET A 218 -11.44 -0.71 -13.25
N VAL A 219 -11.88 -1.65 -14.10
CA VAL A 219 -11.73 -1.51 -15.57
C VAL A 219 -12.57 -0.33 -16.08
N LYS A 220 -13.76 -0.12 -15.50
CA LYS A 220 -14.70 0.92 -15.94
C LYS A 220 -14.31 2.34 -15.49
N TYR A 221 -13.92 2.51 -14.23
CA TYR A 221 -13.68 3.82 -13.62
C TYR A 221 -12.20 4.08 -13.31
N GLY A 222 -11.38 3.04 -13.36
CA GLY A 222 -9.99 3.06 -12.91
C GLY A 222 -9.83 2.90 -11.41
N ARG A 223 -8.60 3.13 -10.95
CA ARG A 223 -8.23 3.22 -9.53
C ARG A 223 -7.48 4.51 -9.28
N ARG A 224 -7.55 5.03 -8.05
CA ARG A 224 -7.03 6.35 -7.70
C ARG A 224 -5.52 6.37 -7.41
N ASN A 225 -4.92 5.23 -7.11
CA ASN A 225 -3.54 5.13 -6.63
C ASN A 225 -2.80 4.02 -7.37
N ILE A 226 -1.55 4.23 -7.80
CA ILE A 226 -0.73 3.25 -8.57
C ILE A 226 -0.27 2.05 -7.74
N SER A 227 -0.03 2.25 -6.45
CA SER A 227 0.26 1.22 -5.46
C SER A 227 -0.36 1.65 -4.14
N LEU A 228 -0.90 0.68 -3.40
CA LEU A 228 -1.77 0.95 -2.25
C LEU A 228 -1.25 0.41 -0.93
N LEU A 229 -0.60 -0.76 -0.97
CA LEU A 229 -0.30 -1.55 0.22
C LEU A 229 1.20 -1.67 0.43
N THR A 230 1.63 -1.57 1.68
CA THR A 230 3.02 -1.74 2.09
C THR A 230 3.03 -2.06 3.58
N ILE A 231 3.66 -3.16 3.97
CA ILE A 231 3.93 -3.43 5.38
C ILE A 231 5.31 -2.87 5.71
N ALA A 232 5.33 -1.72 6.38
CA ALA A 232 6.55 -1.08 6.81
C ALA A 232 6.92 -1.47 8.24
N PRO A 233 8.21 -1.48 8.60
CA PRO A 233 8.61 -1.60 9.99
C PRO A 233 7.97 -0.49 10.83
N THR A 234 7.19 -0.87 11.83
CA THR A 234 6.46 0.08 12.68
C THR A 234 7.19 0.30 14.00
N GLY A 235 8.51 0.49 13.99
CA GLY A 235 9.33 0.48 15.23
C GLY A 235 8.86 1.48 16.29
N THR A 236 8.73 2.76 15.95
CA THR A 236 8.25 3.77 16.92
C THR A 236 6.74 3.71 17.14
N THR A 237 5.97 3.49 16.07
CA THR A 237 4.50 3.48 16.14
C THR A 237 3.97 2.30 16.94
N SER A 238 4.58 1.12 16.80
CA SER A 238 4.20 -0.07 17.57
C SER A 238 4.55 0.08 19.05
N LEU A 239 5.64 0.78 19.39
CA LEU A 239 5.93 1.13 20.79
C LEU A 239 4.88 2.08 21.37
N MET A 240 4.43 3.08 20.60
CA MET A 240 3.37 4.00 21.03
C MET A 240 2.03 3.27 21.21
N THR A 241 1.70 2.32 20.33
CA THR A 241 0.48 1.52 20.42
C THR A 241 0.61 0.30 21.34
N GLN A 242 1.81 0.05 21.90
CA GLN A 242 2.13 -1.10 22.74
C GLN A 242 1.81 -2.44 22.07
N THR A 243 2.20 -2.57 20.80
CA THR A 243 2.03 -3.77 19.99
C THR A 243 3.34 -4.20 19.35
N THR A 244 3.36 -5.44 18.88
CA THR A 244 4.37 -5.99 17.97
C THR A 244 4.47 -5.15 16.70
N SER A 245 5.69 -5.04 16.16
CA SER A 245 5.93 -4.35 14.88
C SER A 245 5.27 -5.08 13.72
N GLY A 246 4.93 -4.34 12.67
CA GLY A 246 4.72 -4.86 11.31
C GLY A 246 6.01 -5.36 10.68
#